data_AF-A0A958FM98-F1
#
_entry.id   AF-A0A958FM98-F1
#
_cell.length_a   1.000
_cell.length_b   1.000
_cell.length_c   1.000
_cell.angle_alpha   90.00
_cell.angle_beta   90.00
_cell.angle_gamma   90.00
#
_symmetry.space_group_name_H-M   'P 1'
#
loop_
_entity.id
_entity.type
_entity.pdbx_description
1 polymer ?
#
loop_
_entity_poly.entity_id
_entity_poly.type
_entity_poly.pdbx_seq_one_letter_code
_entity_poly.pdbx_strand_id
1 'polypeptide(L)'
;SNNGLSKGLYNQYFTTGDSLSSSDKSNILNSIPNSGLQGNFSAKLNTIALYMPKFSLSLTGMGNGYFNLPREIAEIGLYGNADLGRTYDFSSAAGTGWGGAALSLGLGFPVKFLRGGMFDFAAIGMTAKYIIGLQYAEVTSAEGYFQNLSADNPTTDFNGMLEMRQASGGSGFGYDIGLVMQSNQKLTISAAVLNAFGSVNWQSGTEIHQYSVEADNFAINSNTFDDDNDSVLVSEDTSFVTGSFSTRLPAVLDFGVSYRLTKKLMFSSEFEQGLSSSMGVLKYSRFAIGSEFTGVPLLPLRAGVSFGGQQGFSTAFGVGLNLKYWFVDLGFVNHGGFSGSNTRVTRWQPLPVSAFKNLNSVE
;
A
#
# COMPACT_ATOMS: atom_id res chain seq x y z
N SER A 1 1.06 -0.09 9.43
CA SER A 1 -0.16 -0.85 9.73
C SER A 1 -0.25 -1.06 11.23
N ASN A 2 -1.45 -1.07 11.80
CA ASN A 2 -1.67 -1.49 13.18
C ASN A 2 -2.01 -2.99 13.15
N ASN A 3 -1.00 -3.84 13.27
CA ASN A 3 -1.19 -5.29 13.10
C ASN A 3 -1.70 -5.90 14.40
N GLY A 4 -3.03 -5.97 14.55
CA GLY A 4 -3.65 -6.65 15.69
C GLY A 4 -3.43 -8.16 15.72
N LEU A 5 -3.13 -8.78 14.58
CA LEU A 5 -2.76 -10.19 14.48
C LEU A 5 -1.27 -10.32 14.13
N SER A 6 -0.48 -10.86 15.06
CA SER A 6 0.95 -11.11 14.88
C SER A 6 1.25 -12.60 14.74
N LYS A 7 2.40 -12.95 14.15
CA LYS A 7 2.85 -14.35 14.09
C LYS A 7 3.01 -14.98 15.48
N GLY A 8 3.43 -14.19 16.48
CA GLY A 8 3.54 -14.68 17.86
C GLY A 8 2.17 -15.10 18.42
N LEU A 9 1.16 -14.27 18.20
CA LEU A 9 -0.22 -14.55 18.60
C LEU A 9 -0.81 -15.74 17.82
N TYR A 10 -0.52 -15.86 16.52
CA TYR A 10 -0.88 -17.04 15.73
C TYR A 10 -0.27 -18.33 16.30
N ASN A 11 1.04 -18.33 16.54
CA ASN A 11 1.73 -19.51 17.07
C ASN A 11 1.20 -19.91 18.46
N GLN A 12 0.94 -18.91 19.32
CA GLN A 12 0.47 -19.14 20.69
C GLN A 12 -0.92 -19.77 20.76
N TYR A 13 -1.83 -19.38 19.85
CA TYR A 13 -3.24 -19.75 19.97
C TYR A 13 -3.75 -20.69 18.89
N PHE A 14 -3.11 -20.75 17.72
CA PHE A 14 -3.61 -21.49 16.56
C PHE A 14 -2.69 -22.65 16.13
N THR A 15 -1.58 -22.90 16.84
CA THR A 15 -0.65 -23.99 16.49
C THR A 15 -0.43 -25.04 17.59
N THR A 16 -0.93 -24.82 18.81
CA THR A 16 -0.56 -25.62 20.00
C THR A 16 -1.73 -26.28 20.77
N GLY A 17 -3.01 -26.13 20.39
CA GLY A 17 -4.08 -26.80 21.15
C GLY A 17 -5.52 -26.69 20.61
N ASP A 18 -6.38 -27.57 21.14
CA ASP A 18 -7.71 -27.96 20.64
C ASP A 18 -8.87 -27.00 20.98
N SER A 19 -8.70 -25.97 21.83
CA SER A 19 -9.73 -24.94 22.12
C SER A 19 -9.16 -23.64 22.70
N LEU A 20 -9.87 -22.52 22.51
CA LEU A 20 -9.52 -21.19 23.04
C LEU A 20 -10.22 -20.93 24.38
N SER A 21 -9.47 -20.59 25.45
CA SER A 21 -10.05 -20.16 26.72
C SER A 21 -10.64 -18.74 26.63
N SER A 22 -11.49 -18.34 27.58
CA SER A 22 -12.06 -16.98 27.62
C SER A 22 -11.00 -15.88 27.74
N SER A 23 -9.89 -16.14 28.42
CA SER A 23 -8.74 -15.24 28.47
C SER A 23 -8.03 -15.13 27.13
N ASP A 24 -7.94 -16.23 26.38
CA ASP A 24 -7.30 -16.23 25.06
C ASP A 24 -8.13 -15.42 24.06
N LYS A 25 -9.45 -15.64 24.05
CA LYS A 25 -10.38 -14.86 23.23
C LYS A 25 -10.28 -13.36 23.53
N SER A 26 -10.16 -12.98 24.81
CA SER A 26 -10.05 -11.57 25.22
C SER A 26 -8.73 -10.97 24.78
N ASN A 27 -7.62 -11.71 24.91
CA ASN A 27 -6.31 -11.26 24.45
C ASN A 27 -6.26 -11.07 22.94
N ILE A 28 -6.88 -11.96 22.16
CA ILE A 28 -7.00 -11.84 20.70
C ILE A 28 -7.87 -10.63 20.33
N LEU A 29 -9.02 -10.45 20.97
CA LEU A 29 -9.91 -9.34 20.65
C LEU A 29 -9.31 -7.98 21.07
N ASN A 30 -8.55 -7.92 22.16
CA ASN A 30 -7.87 -6.72 22.64
C ASN A 30 -6.64 -6.36 21.80
N SER A 31 -6.07 -7.30 21.05
CA SER A 31 -5.02 -6.97 20.09
C SER A 31 -5.58 -6.29 18.84
N ILE A 32 -6.87 -6.46 18.54
CA ILE A 32 -7.55 -5.78 17.43
C ILE A 32 -8.02 -4.38 17.90
N PRO A 33 -7.60 -3.29 17.23
CA PRO A 33 -8.05 -1.94 17.57
C PRO A 33 -9.57 -1.78 17.42
N ASN A 34 -10.17 -0.86 18.17
CA ASN A 34 -11.59 -0.52 18.04
C ASN A 34 -11.97 -0.04 16.63
N SER A 35 -11.02 0.50 15.86
CA SER A 35 -11.24 0.89 14.47
C SER A 35 -11.36 -0.29 13.49
N GLY A 36 -11.15 -1.53 13.95
CA GLY A 36 -11.07 -2.72 13.11
C GLY A 36 -9.65 -3.17 12.78
N LEU A 37 -9.58 -4.36 12.17
CA LEU A 37 -8.38 -4.98 11.65
C LEU A 37 -8.04 -4.40 10.27
N GLN A 38 -6.97 -3.61 10.22
CA GLN A 38 -6.54 -2.92 9.01
C GLN A 38 -5.38 -3.64 8.32
N GLY A 39 -5.50 -3.84 7.01
CA GLY A 39 -4.44 -4.40 6.17
C GLY A 39 -4.19 -3.58 4.92
N ASN A 40 -2.97 -3.69 4.39
CA ASN A 40 -2.62 -3.15 3.09
C ASN A 40 -1.77 -4.14 2.31
N PHE A 41 -1.88 -4.09 0.99
CA PHE A 41 -1.00 -4.78 0.08
C PHE A 41 -0.56 -3.82 -1.02
N SER A 42 0.66 -4.02 -1.50
CA SER A 42 1.16 -3.31 -2.68
C SER A 42 1.95 -4.27 -3.56
N ALA A 43 2.08 -4.02 -4.85
CA ALA A 43 2.93 -4.79 -5.74
C ALA A 43 3.45 -3.84 -6.79
N LYS A 44 4.74 -3.94 -7.11
CA LYS A 44 5.37 -3.15 -8.16
C LYS A 44 6.37 -4.01 -8.91
N LEU A 45 6.22 -4.07 -10.22
CA LEU A 45 7.07 -4.80 -11.14
C LEU A 45 7.61 -3.81 -12.18
N ASN A 46 8.90 -3.51 -12.13
CA ASN A 46 9.56 -2.75 -13.18
C ASN A 46 10.08 -3.74 -14.22
N THR A 47 9.52 -3.73 -15.44
CA THR A 47 9.84 -4.75 -16.45
C THR A 47 10.91 -4.28 -17.42
N ILE A 48 10.73 -3.09 -17.99
CA ILE A 48 11.64 -2.50 -18.98
C ILE A 48 11.87 -1.04 -18.62
N ALA A 49 13.12 -0.61 -18.59
CA ALA A 49 13.49 0.78 -18.46
C ALA A 49 14.67 1.10 -19.38
N LEU A 50 14.52 2.13 -20.20
CA LEU A 50 15.54 2.67 -21.08
C LEU A 50 15.91 4.06 -20.57
N TYR A 51 17.20 4.31 -20.40
CA TYR A 51 17.73 5.58 -19.95
C TYR A 51 18.72 6.09 -20.96
N MET A 52 18.50 7.32 -21.42
CA MET A 52 19.40 8.07 -22.28
C MET A 52 19.65 9.45 -21.62
N PRO A 53 20.70 10.18 -22.00
CA PRO A 53 20.89 11.54 -21.52
C PRO A 53 19.60 12.36 -21.68
N LYS A 54 19.10 12.93 -20.57
CA LYS A 54 17.87 13.74 -20.50
C LYS A 54 16.55 13.01 -20.76
N PHE A 55 16.55 11.71 -21.05
CA PHE A 55 15.36 10.96 -21.43
C PHE A 55 15.28 9.63 -20.69
N SER A 56 14.09 9.28 -20.19
CA SER A 56 13.81 7.95 -19.68
C SER A 56 12.48 7.43 -20.20
N LEU A 57 12.44 6.15 -20.52
CA LEU A 57 11.21 5.41 -20.81
C LEU A 57 11.13 4.21 -19.88
N SER A 58 10.01 3.98 -19.22
CA SER A 58 9.81 2.79 -18.40
C SER A 58 8.41 2.22 -18.50
N LEU A 59 8.32 0.90 -18.36
CA LEU A 59 7.08 0.16 -18.20
C LEU A 59 7.06 -0.45 -16.78
N THR A 60 6.01 -0.12 -16.03
CA THR A 60 5.84 -0.58 -14.65
C THR A 60 4.45 -1.18 -14.45
N GLY A 61 4.36 -2.43 -14.03
CA GLY A 61 3.15 -3.01 -13.46
C GLY A 61 3.03 -2.62 -11.99
N MET A 62 1.84 -2.25 -11.53
CA MET A 62 1.61 -1.89 -10.13
C MET A 62 0.21 -2.25 -9.67
N GLY A 63 0.07 -2.51 -8.37
CA GLY A 63 -1.22 -2.70 -7.74
C GLY A 63 -1.11 -2.35 -6.26
N ASN A 64 -2.19 -1.81 -5.69
CA ASN A 64 -2.26 -1.48 -4.29
C ASN A 64 -3.65 -1.78 -3.78
N GLY A 65 -3.74 -2.08 -2.49
CA GLY A 65 -5.01 -2.10 -1.82
C GLY A 65 -4.91 -1.97 -0.32
N TYR A 66 -6.04 -1.61 0.24
CA TYR A 66 -6.30 -1.42 1.65
C TYR A 66 -7.61 -2.11 1.99
N PHE A 67 -7.70 -2.64 3.20
CA PHE A 67 -8.95 -3.11 3.77
C PHE A 67 -9.00 -2.78 5.26
N ASN A 68 -10.20 -2.57 5.76
CA ASN A 68 -10.56 -2.51 7.16
C ASN A 68 -11.68 -3.50 7.41
N LEU A 69 -11.43 -4.50 8.26
CA LEU A 69 -12.44 -5.42 8.75
C LEU A 69 -12.88 -4.94 10.15
N PRO A 70 -14.18 -4.67 10.37
CA PRO A 70 -14.70 -4.29 11.69
C PRO A 70 -14.26 -5.26 12.78
N ARG A 71 -14.02 -4.75 13.99
CA ARG A 71 -13.59 -5.56 15.13
C ARG A 71 -14.65 -6.59 15.51
N GLU A 72 -15.90 -6.22 15.29
CA GLU A 72 -17.13 -6.96 15.53
C GLU A 72 -17.14 -8.30 14.78
N ILE A 73 -16.53 -8.39 13.59
CA ILE A 73 -16.39 -9.65 12.86
C ILE A 73 -15.55 -10.66 13.68
N ALA A 74 -14.46 -10.18 14.28
CA ALA A 74 -13.62 -11.03 15.14
C ALA A 74 -14.29 -11.31 16.50
N GLU A 75 -15.04 -10.35 17.05
CA GLU A 75 -15.82 -10.52 18.28
C GLU A 75 -16.84 -11.64 18.14
N ILE A 76 -17.66 -11.62 17.08
CA ILE A 76 -18.65 -12.66 16.78
C ILE A 76 -17.96 -14.01 16.53
N GLY A 77 -16.86 -14.03 15.77
CA GLY A 77 -16.12 -15.27 15.53
C GLY A 77 -15.55 -15.93 16.80
N LEU A 78 -15.17 -15.13 17.81
CA LEU A 78 -14.59 -15.62 19.05
C LEU A 78 -15.64 -15.96 20.12
N TYR A 79 -16.63 -15.08 20.29
CA TYR A 79 -17.61 -15.16 21.38
C TYR A 79 -18.97 -15.67 20.95
N GLY A 80 -19.21 -15.77 19.65
CA GLY A 80 -20.56 -15.97 19.11
C GLY A 80 -21.43 -14.75 19.37
N ASN A 81 -22.74 -14.96 19.28
CA ASN A 81 -23.76 -13.94 19.54
C ASN A 81 -24.51 -14.23 20.85
N ALA A 82 -23.80 -14.34 21.97
CA ALA A 82 -24.38 -14.78 23.24
C ALA A 82 -24.91 -13.62 24.12
N ASP A 83 -24.52 -12.38 23.82
CA ASP A 83 -24.84 -11.21 24.65
C ASP A 83 -26.14 -10.53 24.19
N LEU A 84 -27.19 -10.65 25.01
CA LEU A 84 -28.48 -10.01 24.73
C LEU A 84 -28.37 -8.48 24.72
N GLY A 85 -29.00 -7.85 23.73
CA GLY A 85 -29.02 -6.41 23.54
C GLY A 85 -27.73 -5.82 22.98
N ARG A 86 -26.68 -6.62 22.76
CA ARG A 86 -25.42 -6.16 22.16
C ARG A 86 -25.62 -5.85 20.67
N THR A 87 -25.34 -4.61 20.29
CA THR A 87 -25.35 -4.17 18.88
C THR A 87 -23.95 -4.23 18.28
N TYR A 88 -23.75 -5.09 17.28
CA TYR A 88 -22.52 -5.21 16.51
C TYR A 88 -22.64 -4.33 15.27
N ASP A 89 -21.77 -3.34 15.14
CA ASP A 89 -21.76 -2.36 14.05
C ASP A 89 -20.68 -2.73 13.01
N PHE A 90 -21.09 -2.86 11.75
CA PHE A 90 -20.19 -3.18 10.64
C PHE A 90 -19.90 -2.00 9.72
N SER A 91 -20.38 -0.80 10.06
CA SER A 91 -20.22 0.42 9.25
C SER A 91 -18.76 0.83 9.02
N SER A 92 -17.83 0.32 9.84
CA SER A 92 -16.40 0.58 9.66
C SER A 92 -15.76 -0.26 8.53
N ALA A 93 -16.50 -1.18 7.90
CA ALA A 93 -15.98 -2.00 6.82
C ALA A 93 -15.59 -1.14 5.62
N ALA A 94 -14.34 -1.27 5.19
CA ALA A 94 -13.82 -0.48 4.09
C ALA A 94 -12.84 -1.32 3.28
N GLY A 95 -12.75 -1.04 1.98
CA GLY A 95 -11.84 -1.75 1.11
C GLY A 95 -11.63 -0.98 -0.18
N THR A 96 -10.39 -0.94 -0.66
CA THR A 96 -10.10 -0.44 -2.00
C THR A 96 -8.90 -1.21 -2.54
N GLY A 97 -8.99 -1.69 -3.77
CA GLY A 97 -7.92 -2.40 -4.44
C GLY A 97 -7.87 -2.05 -5.92
N TRP A 98 -6.68 -1.99 -6.49
CA TRP A 98 -6.52 -1.83 -7.92
C TRP A 98 -5.25 -2.50 -8.44
N GLY A 99 -5.24 -2.79 -9.73
CA GLY A 99 -4.09 -3.27 -10.48
C GLY A 99 -4.03 -2.65 -11.87
N GLY A 100 -2.83 -2.39 -12.36
CA GLY A 100 -2.62 -1.78 -13.66
C GLY A 100 -1.16 -1.75 -14.10
N ALA A 101 -0.92 -1.06 -15.21
CA ALA A 101 0.40 -0.81 -15.75
C ALA A 101 0.56 0.69 -16.10
N ALA A 102 1.79 1.19 -16.09
CA ALA A 102 2.10 2.55 -16.49
C ALA A 102 3.28 2.57 -17.47
N LEU A 103 3.09 3.25 -18.59
CA LEU A 103 4.16 3.68 -19.48
C LEU A 103 4.59 5.08 -19.07
N SER A 104 5.84 5.26 -18.67
CA SER A 104 6.36 6.53 -18.17
C SER A 104 7.42 7.09 -19.11
N LEU A 105 7.27 8.37 -19.49
CA LEU A 105 8.21 9.15 -20.28
C LEU A 105 8.76 10.28 -19.42
N GLY A 106 10.05 10.26 -19.13
CA GLY A 106 10.73 11.25 -18.30
C GLY A 106 11.68 12.11 -19.12
N LEU A 107 11.72 13.40 -18.79
CA LEU A 107 12.63 14.40 -19.36
C LEU A 107 13.40 15.10 -18.24
N GLY A 108 14.69 15.33 -18.46
CA GLY A 108 15.58 16.00 -17.51
C GLY A 108 16.34 17.16 -18.13
N PHE A 109 16.27 18.33 -17.51
CA PHE A 109 16.87 19.57 -18.01
C PHE A 109 17.89 20.11 -17.00
N PRO A 110 19.20 20.05 -17.32
CA PRO A 110 20.22 20.72 -16.52
C PRO A 110 19.97 22.24 -16.50
N VAL A 111 20.06 22.83 -15.31
CA VAL A 111 19.90 24.28 -15.11
C VAL A 111 21.28 24.89 -14.88
N LYS A 112 21.64 25.89 -15.69
CA LYS A 112 22.90 26.63 -15.50
C LYS A 112 22.72 27.64 -14.37
N PHE A 113 23.48 27.49 -13.29
CA PHE A 113 23.57 28.47 -12.21
C PHE A 113 24.70 29.48 -12.46
N LEU A 114 24.59 30.67 -11.85
CA LEU A 114 25.65 31.67 -11.82
C LEU A 114 26.89 31.11 -11.11
N ARG A 115 28.08 31.32 -11.69
CA ARG A 115 29.37 30.94 -11.09
C ARG A 115 29.48 31.49 -9.66
N GLY A 116 29.75 30.63 -8.68
CA GLY A 116 30.01 31.01 -7.28
C GLY A 116 29.00 30.49 -6.23
N GLY A 117 27.97 29.74 -6.63
CA GLY A 117 27.00 29.12 -5.72
C GLY A 117 27.51 27.86 -5.00
N MET A 118 26.79 27.44 -3.96
CA MET A 118 27.07 26.21 -3.19
C MET A 118 26.99 24.91 -4.02
N PHE A 119 26.21 24.92 -5.11
CA PHE A 119 25.94 23.77 -5.97
C PHE A 119 26.62 23.94 -7.33
N ASP A 120 27.30 22.90 -7.80
CA ASP A 120 28.00 22.86 -9.10
C ASP A 120 27.12 22.24 -10.21
N PHE A 121 26.06 21.52 -9.84
CA PHE A 121 25.09 20.97 -10.77
C PHE A 121 23.67 21.08 -10.24
N ALA A 122 22.72 21.28 -11.14
CA ALA A 122 21.31 21.17 -10.87
C ALA A 122 20.53 20.75 -12.11
N ALA A 123 19.40 20.08 -11.91
CA ALA A 123 18.48 19.75 -12.98
C ALA A 123 17.04 19.73 -12.49
N ILE A 124 16.12 20.04 -13.42
CA ILE A 124 14.68 19.85 -13.24
C ILE A 124 14.27 18.64 -14.09
N GLY A 125 13.48 17.76 -13.51
CA GLY A 125 12.90 16.60 -14.16
C GLY A 125 11.39 16.71 -14.24
N MET A 126 10.80 16.11 -15.27
CA MET A 126 9.36 15.91 -15.38
C MET A 126 9.09 14.53 -15.96
N THR A 127 8.00 13.89 -15.54
CA THR A 127 7.57 12.60 -16.07
C THR A 127 6.10 12.68 -16.43
N ALA A 128 5.74 12.20 -17.62
CA ALA A 128 4.36 11.92 -18.01
C ALA A 128 4.14 10.41 -18.02
N LYS A 129 3.02 9.96 -17.46
CA LYS A 129 2.65 8.55 -17.36
C LYS A 129 1.33 8.33 -18.09
N TYR A 130 1.28 7.34 -18.96
CA TYR A 130 0.02 6.78 -19.43
C TYR A 130 -0.28 5.52 -18.62
N ILE A 131 -1.43 5.48 -17.96
CA ILE A 131 -1.83 4.42 -17.04
C ILE A 131 -2.92 3.60 -17.68
N ILE A 132 -2.76 2.28 -17.61
CA ILE A 132 -3.71 1.27 -18.04
C ILE A 132 -4.22 0.61 -16.76
N GLY A 133 -5.46 0.93 -16.37
CA GLY A 133 -6.16 0.28 -15.26
C GLY A 133 -6.71 -1.06 -15.73
N LEU A 134 -6.35 -2.15 -15.04
CA LEU A 134 -6.78 -3.50 -15.37
C LEU A 134 -7.92 -3.98 -14.48
N GLN A 135 -7.87 -3.65 -13.19
CA GLN A 135 -8.93 -3.97 -12.25
C GLN A 135 -8.99 -2.92 -11.15
N TYR A 136 -10.20 -2.62 -10.70
CA TYR A 136 -10.51 -1.78 -9.55
C TYR A 136 -11.67 -2.40 -8.76
N ALA A 137 -11.60 -2.30 -7.45
CA ALA A 137 -12.70 -2.62 -6.54
C ALA A 137 -12.65 -1.70 -5.32
N GLU A 138 -13.80 -1.24 -4.85
CA GLU A 138 -13.94 -0.39 -3.68
C GLU A 138 -15.26 -0.69 -2.96
N VAL A 139 -15.22 -0.70 -1.63
CA VAL A 139 -16.42 -0.63 -0.79
C VAL A 139 -16.84 0.83 -0.72
N THR A 140 -17.98 1.18 -1.34
CA THR A 140 -18.49 2.54 -1.43
C THR A 140 -19.42 2.89 -0.28
N SER A 141 -20.14 1.91 0.24
CA SER A 141 -20.94 2.01 1.45
C SER A 141 -20.89 0.71 2.22
N ALA A 142 -20.79 0.81 3.54
CA ALA A 142 -21.04 -0.28 4.46
C ALA A 142 -21.86 0.31 5.59
N GLU A 143 -23.09 -0.11 5.71
CA GLU A 143 -23.99 0.24 6.80
C GLU A 143 -24.54 -1.06 7.32
N GLY A 144 -24.68 -1.18 8.63
CA GLY A 144 -25.37 -2.33 9.17
C GLY A 144 -25.04 -2.62 10.60
N TYR A 145 -26.04 -3.14 11.28
CA TYR A 145 -25.91 -3.62 12.62
C TYR A 145 -26.53 -5.01 12.75
N PHE A 146 -26.07 -5.71 13.77
CA PHE A 146 -26.59 -6.99 14.18
C PHE A 146 -26.86 -6.95 15.68
N GLN A 147 -28.05 -7.36 16.10
CA GLN A 147 -28.43 -7.36 17.51
C GLN A 147 -29.15 -8.66 17.88
N ASN A 148 -28.80 -9.21 19.04
CA ASN A 148 -29.57 -10.28 19.68
C ASN A 148 -30.63 -9.68 20.60
N LEU A 149 -31.90 -9.99 20.38
CA LEU A 149 -33.01 -9.38 21.14
C LEU A 149 -33.57 -10.27 22.26
N SER A 150 -33.31 -11.59 22.28
CA SER A 150 -33.89 -12.46 23.33
C SER A 150 -33.13 -13.78 23.52
N ALA A 151 -33.04 -14.24 24.77
CA ALA A 151 -32.43 -15.53 25.15
C ALA A 151 -33.41 -16.70 25.10
N ASP A 152 -34.72 -16.44 25.17
CA ASP A 152 -35.75 -17.47 25.25
C ASP A 152 -36.26 -17.90 23.86
N ASN A 153 -36.18 -16.98 22.90
CA ASN A 153 -36.34 -17.22 21.47
C ASN A 153 -35.23 -16.41 20.80
N PRO A 154 -34.20 -17.03 20.18
CA PRO A 154 -33.03 -16.32 19.64
C PRO A 154 -33.42 -15.52 18.41
N THR A 155 -34.17 -14.44 18.60
CA THR A 155 -34.62 -13.55 17.56
C THR A 155 -33.51 -12.55 17.31
N THR A 156 -32.93 -12.68 16.13
CA THR A 156 -31.86 -11.82 15.66
C THR A 156 -32.47 -10.74 14.82
N ASP A 157 -32.15 -9.49 15.12
CA ASP A 157 -32.35 -8.36 14.22
C ASP A 157 -31.05 -8.14 13.45
N PHE A 158 -31.14 -8.22 12.13
CA PHE A 158 -30.03 -7.94 11.23
C PHE A 158 -30.50 -7.01 10.13
N ASN A 159 -29.91 -5.82 10.10
CA ASN A 159 -30.07 -4.90 9.00
C ASN A 159 -28.68 -4.51 8.51
N GLY A 160 -28.36 -4.83 7.27
CA GLY A 160 -27.08 -4.53 6.69
C GLY A 160 -27.17 -4.28 5.19
N MET A 161 -26.37 -3.32 4.74
CA MET A 161 -26.18 -2.95 3.34
C MET A 161 -24.68 -2.78 3.07
N LEU A 162 -24.16 -3.55 2.13
CA LEU A 162 -22.81 -3.43 1.61
C LEU A 162 -22.89 -3.09 0.13
N GLU A 163 -22.29 -1.96 -0.25
CA GLU A 163 -22.16 -1.55 -1.64
C GLU A 163 -20.69 -1.63 -2.07
N MET A 164 -20.45 -2.32 -3.18
CA MET A 164 -19.13 -2.50 -3.77
C MET A 164 -19.12 -2.05 -5.23
N ARG A 165 -18.22 -1.13 -5.58
CA ARG A 165 -18.01 -0.69 -6.95
C ARG A 165 -16.79 -1.36 -7.56
N GLN A 166 -16.92 -1.90 -8.77
CA GLN A 166 -15.87 -2.58 -9.50
C GLN A 166 -15.68 -2.01 -10.92
N ALA A 167 -14.48 -2.19 -11.49
CA ALA A 167 -14.19 -1.93 -12.89
C ALA A 167 -13.11 -2.88 -13.41
N SER A 168 -13.23 -3.36 -14.65
CA SER A 168 -12.26 -4.24 -15.32
C SER A 168 -11.44 -3.55 -16.41
N GLY A 169 -11.56 -2.23 -16.54
CA GLY A 169 -10.73 -1.48 -17.47
C GLY A 169 -10.83 0.03 -17.31
N GLY A 170 -9.68 0.69 -17.38
CA GLY A 170 -9.57 2.13 -17.31
C GLY A 170 -8.30 2.65 -17.96
N SER A 171 -8.26 3.95 -18.22
CA SER A 171 -7.05 4.62 -18.69
C SER A 171 -6.91 6.00 -18.08
N GLY A 172 -5.67 6.45 -17.95
CA GLY A 172 -5.37 7.65 -17.19
C GLY A 172 -4.03 8.27 -17.53
N PHE A 173 -3.83 9.47 -17.01
CA PHE A 173 -2.55 10.15 -17.09
C PHE A 173 -2.07 10.56 -15.69
N GLY A 174 -0.76 10.55 -15.50
CA GLY A 174 -0.12 11.02 -14.27
C GLY A 174 1.14 11.80 -14.58
N TYR A 175 1.46 12.78 -13.74
CA TYR A 175 2.60 13.66 -13.96
C TYR A 175 3.44 13.82 -12.71
N ASP A 176 4.76 13.74 -12.89
CA ASP A 176 5.74 14.00 -11.83
C ASP A 176 6.57 15.24 -12.18
N ILE A 177 7.02 15.95 -11.15
CA ILE A 177 7.99 17.05 -11.29
C ILE A 177 9.05 16.85 -10.21
N GLY A 178 10.32 16.99 -10.58
CA GLY A 178 11.44 16.81 -9.66
C GLY A 178 12.54 17.83 -9.88
N LEU A 179 13.34 18.01 -8.85
CA LEU A 179 14.54 18.85 -8.87
C LEU A 179 15.65 18.11 -8.15
N VAL A 180 16.86 18.21 -8.68
CA VAL A 180 18.09 17.71 -8.06
C VAL A 180 19.15 18.80 -8.07
N MET A 181 19.89 18.93 -6.98
CA MET A 181 21.07 19.77 -6.85
C MET A 181 22.23 18.93 -6.32
N GLN A 182 23.43 19.17 -6.82
CA GLN A 182 24.64 18.50 -6.39
C GLN A 182 25.74 19.51 -6.11
N SER A 183 26.59 19.20 -5.13
CA SER A 183 27.78 19.98 -4.76
C SER A 183 28.99 19.06 -4.67
N ASN A 184 30.01 19.32 -5.49
CA ASN A 184 31.33 18.68 -5.47
C ASN A 184 31.27 17.15 -5.57
N GLN A 185 30.24 16.60 -6.24
CA GLN A 185 29.94 15.15 -6.31
C GLN A 185 29.83 14.45 -4.94
N LYS A 186 29.68 15.23 -3.84
CA LYS A 186 29.61 14.72 -2.47
C LYS A 186 28.21 14.85 -1.89
N LEU A 187 27.63 16.03 -1.97
CA LEU A 187 26.29 16.31 -1.48
C LEU A 187 25.33 16.31 -2.66
N THR A 188 24.24 15.54 -2.57
CA THR A 188 23.12 15.60 -3.50
C THR A 188 21.85 15.84 -2.70
N ILE A 189 21.05 16.80 -3.12
CA ILE A 189 19.73 17.11 -2.55
C ILE A 189 18.71 16.98 -3.66
N SER A 190 17.60 16.31 -3.40
CA SER A 190 16.50 16.14 -4.34
C SER A 190 15.17 16.43 -3.68
N ALA A 191 14.23 16.90 -4.50
CA ALA A 191 12.83 17.05 -4.13
C ALA A 191 11.97 16.67 -5.33
N ALA A 192 10.86 15.98 -5.12
CA ALA A 192 9.91 15.65 -6.17
C ALA A 192 8.48 15.64 -5.66
N VAL A 193 7.56 15.97 -6.56
CA VAL A 193 6.13 15.71 -6.39
C VAL A 193 5.75 14.64 -7.41
N LEU A 194 5.45 13.45 -6.91
CA LEU A 194 5.02 12.31 -7.70
C LEU A 194 3.50 12.33 -7.83
N ASN A 195 2.99 12.05 -9.02
CA ASN A 195 1.58 12.12 -9.36
C ASN A 195 0.96 13.46 -8.92
N ALA A 196 1.68 14.57 -9.14
CA ALA A 196 1.27 15.93 -8.77
C ALA A 196 -0.15 16.25 -9.25
N PHE A 197 -0.48 15.73 -10.42
CA PHE A 197 -1.82 15.67 -10.98
C PHE A 197 -1.94 14.39 -11.78
N GLY A 198 -3.13 13.79 -11.74
CA GLY A 198 -3.42 12.59 -12.50
C GLY A 198 -4.63 11.83 -11.99
N SER A 199 -5.29 11.14 -12.89
CA SER A 199 -6.43 10.28 -12.60
C SER A 199 -6.51 9.15 -13.61
N VAL A 200 -7.21 8.09 -13.20
CA VAL A 200 -7.64 7.00 -14.07
C VAL A 200 -9.15 7.13 -14.21
N ASN A 201 -9.62 7.17 -15.45
CA ASN A 201 -11.03 7.03 -15.78
C ASN A 201 -11.29 5.54 -16.03
N TRP A 202 -12.27 5.00 -15.33
CA TRP A 202 -12.73 3.63 -15.44
C TRP A 202 -13.99 3.62 -16.30
N GLN A 203 -13.94 2.92 -17.42
CA GLN A 203 -15.00 2.97 -18.44
C GLN A 203 -15.44 1.59 -18.94
N SER A 204 -14.82 0.51 -18.45
CA SER A 204 -15.12 -0.86 -18.87
C SER A 204 -15.44 -1.74 -17.67
N GLY A 205 -16.48 -2.58 -17.81
CA GLY A 205 -16.95 -3.50 -16.77
C GLY A 205 -17.24 -2.80 -15.45
N THR A 206 -17.81 -1.59 -15.52
CA THR A 206 -18.14 -0.78 -14.36
C THR A 206 -19.46 -1.25 -13.76
N GLU A 207 -19.40 -1.85 -12.58
CA GLU A 207 -20.54 -2.45 -11.91
C GLU A 207 -20.59 -2.02 -10.45
N ILE A 208 -21.79 -1.90 -9.91
CA ILE A 208 -22.04 -1.79 -8.48
C ILE A 208 -22.76 -3.06 -8.05
N HIS A 209 -22.23 -3.71 -7.01
CA HIS A 209 -22.86 -4.82 -6.33
C HIS A 209 -23.40 -4.31 -5.01
N GLN A 210 -24.68 -4.54 -4.78
CA GLN A 210 -25.35 -4.22 -3.53
C GLN A 210 -25.78 -5.53 -2.88
N TYR A 211 -25.30 -5.74 -1.67
CA TYR A 211 -25.71 -6.83 -0.79
C TYR A 211 -26.50 -6.21 0.35
N SER A 212 -27.81 -6.41 0.36
CA SER A 212 -28.63 -6.06 1.52
C SER A 212 -29.21 -7.30 2.16
N VAL A 213 -29.20 -7.31 3.48
CA VAL A 213 -29.85 -8.34 4.27
C VAL A 213 -30.67 -7.64 5.35
N GLU A 214 -31.96 -7.95 5.34
CA GLU A 214 -32.90 -7.53 6.37
C GLU A 214 -33.52 -8.79 6.98
N ALA A 215 -33.45 -8.89 8.29
CA ALA A 215 -33.97 -9.99 9.06
C ALA A 215 -34.62 -9.45 10.33
N ASP A 216 -35.94 -9.35 10.31
CA ASP A 216 -36.72 -9.02 11.49
C ASP A 216 -37.09 -10.30 12.24
N ASN A 217 -36.68 -10.39 13.51
CA ASN A 217 -37.12 -11.45 14.42
C ASN A 217 -36.76 -12.88 13.93
N PHE A 218 -35.58 -13.06 13.33
CA PHE A 218 -35.13 -14.34 12.77
C PHE A 218 -34.71 -15.32 13.88
N ALA A 219 -35.38 -16.46 13.99
CA ALA A 219 -35.09 -17.50 14.98
C ALA A 219 -34.32 -18.69 14.37
N ILE A 220 -33.03 -18.82 14.69
CA ILE A 220 -32.24 -20.01 14.35
C ILE A 220 -32.57 -21.12 15.34
N ASN A 221 -33.51 -22.00 14.99
CA ASN A 221 -33.82 -23.20 15.73
C ASN A 221 -33.28 -24.41 14.94
N SER A 222 -32.87 -25.49 15.61
CA SER A 222 -32.34 -26.69 14.92
C SER A 222 -33.38 -27.38 14.01
N ASN A 223 -34.65 -26.99 14.11
CA ASN A 223 -35.77 -27.47 13.32
C ASN A 223 -36.20 -26.46 12.22
N THR A 224 -35.53 -25.33 12.05
CA THR A 224 -35.87 -24.28 11.06
C THR A 224 -35.46 -24.65 9.62
N PHE A 225 -35.12 -25.92 9.35
CA PHE A 225 -35.04 -26.47 7.99
C PHE A 225 -36.32 -27.18 7.55
N ASP A 226 -37.35 -27.24 8.41
CA ASP A 226 -38.70 -27.63 8.02
C ASP A 226 -39.45 -26.40 7.47
N ASP A 227 -40.05 -26.58 6.29
CA ASP A 227 -40.54 -25.64 5.27
C ASP A 227 -41.54 -24.51 5.69
N ASP A 228 -41.84 -24.29 6.97
CA ASP A 228 -43.05 -23.52 7.38
C ASP A 228 -42.82 -22.33 8.35
N ASN A 229 -41.59 -21.82 8.52
CA ASN A 229 -41.38 -20.57 9.28
C ASN A 229 -41.24 -19.35 8.35
N ASP A 230 -42.21 -18.42 8.44
CA ASP A 230 -42.27 -17.09 7.79
C ASP A 230 -41.18 -16.11 8.30
N SER A 231 -39.95 -16.58 8.50
CA SER A 231 -38.84 -15.68 8.78
C SER A 231 -38.42 -15.01 7.48
N VAL A 232 -38.77 -13.75 7.32
CA VAL A 232 -38.47 -12.94 6.13
C VAL A 232 -36.99 -12.55 6.18
N LEU A 233 -36.12 -13.48 5.82
CA LEU A 233 -34.77 -13.14 5.38
C LEU A 233 -34.88 -12.58 3.98
N VAL A 234 -34.92 -11.25 3.84
CA VAL A 234 -34.75 -10.62 2.52
C VAL A 234 -33.26 -10.45 2.31
N SER A 235 -32.66 -11.36 1.53
CA SER A 235 -31.36 -11.12 0.93
C SER A 235 -31.54 -10.64 -0.50
N GLU A 236 -31.08 -9.43 -0.78
CA GLU A 236 -30.99 -8.91 -2.14
C GLU A 236 -29.51 -8.83 -2.52
N ASP A 237 -29.13 -9.56 -3.56
CA ASP A 237 -27.85 -9.46 -4.25
C ASP A 237 -28.16 -8.94 -5.65
N THR A 238 -28.02 -7.64 -5.83
CA THR A 238 -28.28 -6.96 -7.10
C THR A 238 -26.98 -6.36 -7.60
N SER A 239 -26.64 -6.68 -8.86
CA SER A 239 -25.57 -5.98 -9.58
C SER A 239 -26.17 -5.12 -10.69
N PHE A 240 -25.65 -3.90 -10.84
CA PHE A 240 -26.05 -3.00 -11.91
C PHE A 240 -24.85 -2.37 -12.59
N VAL A 241 -24.91 -2.34 -13.93
CA VAL A 241 -23.94 -1.62 -14.75
C VAL A 241 -24.05 -0.14 -14.44
N THR A 242 -22.94 0.48 -14.08
CA THR A 242 -22.86 1.92 -13.79
C THR A 242 -22.06 2.65 -14.87
N GLY A 243 -22.19 3.98 -14.90
CA GLY A 243 -21.44 4.83 -15.80
C GLY A 243 -19.93 4.86 -15.48
N SER A 244 -19.16 5.50 -16.35
CA SER A 244 -17.73 5.70 -16.10
C SER A 244 -17.49 6.54 -14.86
N PHE A 245 -16.47 6.21 -14.08
CA PHE A 245 -16.04 7.00 -12.91
C PHE A 245 -14.54 7.29 -12.93
N SER A 246 -14.09 8.24 -12.12
CA SER A 246 -12.68 8.67 -12.10
C SER A 246 -12.08 8.54 -10.71
N THR A 247 -10.87 7.97 -10.64
CA THR A 247 -10.08 7.86 -9.41
C THR A 247 -8.79 8.65 -9.55
N ARG A 248 -8.49 9.53 -8.59
CA ARG A 248 -7.24 10.30 -8.61
C ARG A 248 -6.04 9.44 -8.25
N LEU A 249 -4.89 9.70 -8.84
CA LEU A 249 -3.65 9.06 -8.42
C LEU A 249 -3.22 9.60 -7.04
N PRO A 250 -2.65 8.76 -6.17
CA PRO A 250 -2.13 9.24 -4.89
C PRO A 250 -0.90 10.12 -5.12
N ALA A 251 -1.01 11.40 -4.78
CA ALA A 251 0.09 12.35 -4.85
C ALA A 251 1.06 12.14 -3.68
N VAL A 252 2.37 12.14 -3.95
CA VAL A 252 3.43 11.94 -2.95
C VAL A 252 4.46 13.04 -3.10
N LEU A 253 4.82 13.65 -1.98
CA LEU A 253 5.96 14.56 -1.88
C LEU A 253 7.16 13.74 -1.40
N ASP A 254 8.28 13.88 -2.09
CA ASP A 254 9.53 13.15 -1.80
C ASP A 254 10.69 14.15 -1.66
N PHE A 255 11.52 13.94 -0.64
CA PHE A 255 12.74 14.70 -0.40
C PHE A 255 13.88 13.76 -0.07
N GLY A 256 14.99 13.91 -0.79
CA GLY A 256 16.18 13.10 -0.64
C GLY A 256 17.41 13.95 -0.33
N VAL A 257 18.27 13.43 0.53
CA VAL A 257 19.62 13.95 0.74
C VAL A 257 20.59 12.78 0.72
N SER A 258 21.70 12.91 -0.01
CA SER A 258 22.81 11.96 0.09
C SER A 258 24.13 12.69 0.25
N TYR A 259 25.00 12.11 1.08
CA TYR A 259 26.31 12.65 1.38
C TYR A 259 27.38 11.57 1.30
N ARG A 260 28.33 11.74 0.39
CA ARG A 260 29.50 10.89 0.22
C ARG A 260 30.61 11.33 1.18
N LEU A 261 30.66 10.69 2.35
CA LEU A 261 31.65 10.98 3.38
C LEU A 261 33.08 10.66 2.92
N THR A 262 33.27 9.51 2.24
CA THR A 262 34.56 9.11 1.65
C THR A 262 34.35 8.51 0.27
N LYS A 263 35.43 8.17 -0.46
CA LYS A 263 35.33 7.42 -1.73
C LYS A 263 34.62 6.07 -1.58
N LYS A 264 34.60 5.51 -0.37
CA LYS A 264 34.07 4.18 -0.05
C LYS A 264 32.76 4.20 0.74
N LEU A 265 32.37 5.34 1.31
CA LEU A 265 31.22 5.41 2.23
C LEU A 265 30.31 6.59 1.89
N MET A 266 29.02 6.30 1.81
CA MET A 266 27.96 7.26 1.53
C MET A 266 26.78 7.01 2.47
N PHE A 267 26.13 8.09 2.87
CA PHE A 267 24.87 8.06 3.60
C PHE A 267 23.77 8.70 2.76
N SER A 268 22.54 8.22 2.93
CA SER A 268 21.36 8.80 2.34
C SER A 268 20.24 8.89 3.38
N SER A 269 19.40 9.91 3.24
CA SER A 269 18.16 10.05 3.98
C SER A 269 17.06 10.46 3.02
N GLU A 270 15.86 9.99 3.28
CA GLU A 270 14.68 10.22 2.45
C GLU A 270 13.47 10.50 3.34
N PHE A 271 12.65 11.45 2.95
CA PHE A 271 11.37 11.76 3.58
C PHE A 271 10.27 11.78 2.52
N GLU A 272 9.28 10.90 2.70
CA GLU A 272 8.13 10.79 1.83
C GLU A 272 6.86 11.18 2.59
N GLN A 273 6.00 11.99 1.98
CA GLN A 273 4.70 12.37 2.49
C GLN A 273 3.61 12.08 1.45
N GLY A 274 2.75 11.11 1.72
CA GLY A 274 1.52 10.90 0.96
C GLY A 274 0.53 12.03 1.22
N LEU A 275 0.14 12.76 0.18
CA LEU A 275 -0.69 13.97 0.26
C LEU A 275 -2.20 13.67 0.17
N SER A 276 -2.56 12.53 -0.42
CA SER A 276 -3.96 12.14 -0.68
C SER A 276 -4.18 10.66 -0.39
N SER A 277 -5.38 10.32 0.08
CA SER A 277 -5.86 8.95 0.21
C SER A 277 -6.65 8.55 -1.05
N SER A 278 -6.10 7.65 -1.87
CA SER A 278 -6.77 7.19 -3.09
C SER A 278 -6.18 5.86 -3.57
N MET A 279 -6.98 5.09 -4.31
CA MET A 279 -6.57 3.83 -4.94
C MET A 279 -5.88 2.86 -3.96
N GLY A 280 -6.47 2.67 -2.78
CA GLY A 280 -5.94 1.77 -1.76
C GLY A 280 -4.66 2.28 -1.07
N VAL A 281 -4.26 3.53 -1.31
CA VAL A 281 -3.14 4.17 -0.63
C VAL A 281 -3.68 5.20 0.35
N LEU A 282 -3.42 4.99 1.65
CA LEU A 282 -3.70 5.97 2.70
C LEU A 282 -2.62 7.07 2.76
N LYS A 283 -2.94 8.20 3.39
CA LYS A 283 -1.91 9.21 3.72
C LYS A 283 -0.90 8.62 4.71
N TYR A 284 0.37 8.90 4.49
CA TYR A 284 1.45 8.44 5.35
C TYR A 284 2.61 9.42 5.34
N SER A 285 3.44 9.36 6.38
CA SER A 285 4.77 9.97 6.39
C SER A 285 5.78 8.85 6.58
N ARG A 286 6.83 8.81 5.78
CA ARG A 286 7.90 7.83 5.89
C ARG A 286 9.24 8.55 5.92
N PHE A 287 10.09 8.14 6.84
CA PHE A 287 11.46 8.61 6.94
C PHE A 287 12.40 7.41 6.83
N ALA A 288 13.43 7.51 6.00
CA ALA A 288 14.41 6.45 5.79
C ALA A 288 15.83 6.99 5.88
N ILE A 289 16.73 6.19 6.45
CA ILE A 289 18.17 6.43 6.45
C ILE A 289 18.85 5.18 5.92
N GLY A 290 19.83 5.36 5.05
CA GLY A 290 20.63 4.30 4.47
C GLY A 290 22.11 4.64 4.44
N SER A 291 22.93 3.60 4.29
CA SER A 291 24.34 3.72 4.00
C SER A 291 24.75 2.75 2.89
N GLU A 292 25.74 3.17 2.10
CA GLU A 292 26.42 2.33 1.12
C GLU A 292 27.92 2.33 1.44
N PHE A 293 28.48 1.15 1.62
CA PHE A 293 29.90 0.91 1.80
C PHE A 293 30.46 0.11 0.62
N THR A 294 31.35 0.75 -0.15
CA THR A 294 32.04 0.17 -1.29
C THR A 294 33.52 0.02 -0.96
N GLY A 295 33.81 -0.93 -0.07
CA GLY A 295 35.17 -1.29 0.32
C GLY A 295 35.99 -1.85 -0.85
N VAL A 296 35.34 -2.72 -1.63
CA VAL A 296 35.81 -3.30 -2.90
C VAL A 296 34.88 -2.82 -4.01
N PRO A 297 35.37 -2.25 -5.13
CA PRO A 297 34.52 -1.70 -6.20
C PRO A 297 33.50 -2.69 -6.77
N LEU A 298 33.84 -3.98 -6.76
CA LEU A 298 32.99 -5.08 -7.24
C LEU A 298 31.83 -5.39 -6.29
N LEU A 299 31.93 -5.09 -4.99
CA LEU A 299 31.00 -5.57 -3.96
C LEU A 299 30.53 -4.44 -3.02
N PRO A 300 29.66 -3.52 -3.48
CA PRO A 300 29.02 -2.56 -2.60
C PRO A 300 28.06 -3.25 -1.62
N LEU A 301 28.14 -2.88 -0.35
CA LEU A 301 27.24 -3.31 0.71
C LEU A 301 26.32 -2.17 1.12
N ARG A 302 25.05 -2.47 1.40
CA ARG A 302 24.04 -1.48 1.78
C ARG A 302 23.28 -1.92 3.02
N ALA A 303 22.96 -0.97 3.87
CA ALA A 303 22.08 -1.16 5.01
C ALA A 303 21.18 0.06 5.19
N GLY A 304 19.98 -0.12 5.71
CA GLY A 304 19.08 0.99 5.97
C GLY A 304 17.96 0.64 6.93
N VAL A 305 17.35 1.70 7.47
CA VAL A 305 16.17 1.63 8.33
C VAL A 305 15.16 2.65 7.86
N SER A 306 13.87 2.36 8.01
CA SER A 306 12.82 3.35 7.82
C SER A 306 11.74 3.25 8.87
N PHE A 307 11.10 4.37 9.15
CA PHE A 307 10.02 4.53 10.11
C PHE A 307 8.83 5.20 9.41
N GLY A 308 7.61 4.80 9.79
CA GLY A 308 6.39 5.30 9.15
C GLY A 308 6.09 4.60 7.82
N GLY A 309 5.32 5.27 6.94
CA GLY A 309 4.76 4.63 5.75
C GLY A 309 3.65 3.64 6.09
N GLN A 310 3.11 2.97 5.07
CA GLN A 310 2.05 1.96 5.26
C GLN A 310 2.54 0.72 6.02
N GLN A 311 3.85 0.45 5.98
CA GLN A 311 4.52 -0.73 6.50
C GLN A 311 5.14 -0.50 7.89
N GLY A 312 5.18 0.75 8.36
CA GLY A 312 5.76 1.10 9.65
C GLY A 312 7.27 0.94 9.70
N PHE A 313 7.80 0.38 10.78
CA PHE A 313 9.24 0.16 10.92
C PHE A 313 9.74 -0.89 9.93
N SER A 314 10.84 -0.60 9.24
CA SER A 314 11.47 -1.52 8.30
C SER A 314 12.99 -1.49 8.40
N THR A 315 13.63 -2.63 8.16
CA THR A 315 15.09 -2.76 8.03
C THR A 315 15.42 -3.31 6.65
N ALA A 316 16.54 -2.88 6.08
CA ALA A 316 16.97 -3.26 4.75
C ALA A 316 18.46 -3.58 4.73
N PHE A 317 18.82 -4.62 3.98
CA PHE A 317 20.19 -5.00 3.68
C PHE A 317 20.32 -5.27 2.19
N GLY A 318 21.46 -4.93 1.60
CA GLY A 318 21.70 -5.16 0.19
C GLY A 318 23.16 -5.42 -0.12
N VAL A 319 23.38 -6.17 -1.19
CA VAL A 319 24.69 -6.41 -1.79
C VAL A 319 24.58 -6.22 -3.30
N GLY A 320 25.54 -5.51 -3.87
CA GLY A 320 25.70 -5.42 -5.30
C GLY A 320 26.90 -6.24 -5.77
N LEU A 321 26.85 -6.66 -7.02
CA LEU A 321 27.97 -7.22 -7.77
C LEU A 321 28.15 -6.35 -9.01
N ASN A 322 29.14 -5.45 -8.98
CA ASN A 322 29.44 -4.50 -10.04
C ASN A 322 30.57 -5.01 -10.95
N LEU A 323 30.22 -5.74 -11.99
CA LEU A 323 31.14 -6.11 -13.06
C LEU A 323 31.24 -4.96 -14.07
N LYS A 324 32.25 -5.00 -14.94
CA LYS A 324 32.51 -3.91 -15.91
C LYS A 324 31.32 -3.60 -16.82
N TYR A 325 30.58 -4.62 -17.25
CA TYR A 325 29.44 -4.51 -18.17
C TYR A 325 28.09 -4.93 -17.56
N TRP A 326 28.12 -5.54 -16.38
CA TRP A 326 26.95 -6.13 -15.74
C TRP A 326 26.92 -5.72 -14.29
N PHE A 327 25.74 -5.42 -13.78
CA PHE A 327 25.55 -5.24 -12.34
C PHE A 327 24.36 -6.07 -11.88
N VAL A 328 24.51 -6.70 -10.73
CA VAL A 328 23.45 -7.45 -10.06
C VAL A 328 23.32 -6.90 -8.65
N ASP A 329 22.13 -6.47 -8.26
CA ASP A 329 21.86 -6.02 -6.90
C ASP A 329 20.81 -6.93 -6.27
N LEU A 330 21.12 -7.43 -5.08
CA LEU A 330 20.21 -8.17 -4.22
C LEU A 330 19.90 -7.32 -3.00
N GLY A 331 18.61 -7.16 -2.71
CA GLY A 331 18.11 -6.40 -1.57
C GLY A 331 17.09 -7.21 -0.79
N PHE A 332 17.22 -7.20 0.52
CA PHE A 332 16.29 -7.80 1.46
C PHE A 332 15.70 -6.70 2.34
N VAL A 333 14.37 -6.66 2.45
CA VAL A 333 13.66 -5.72 3.33
C VAL A 333 12.72 -6.50 4.23
N ASN A 334 12.77 -6.20 5.52
CA ASN A 334 11.86 -6.70 6.54
C ASN A 334 10.97 -5.56 7.05
N HIS A 335 9.66 -5.81 7.11
CA HIS A 335 8.65 -4.88 7.65
C HIS A 335 8.11 -5.40 8.99
N GLY A 336 7.89 -4.49 9.95
CA GLY A 336 7.37 -4.84 11.28
C GLY A 336 8.44 -5.14 12.34
N GLY A 337 9.72 -4.93 12.01
CA GLY A 337 10.86 -5.17 12.91
C GLY A 337 11.24 -6.65 13.06
N PHE A 338 12.23 -6.93 13.92
CA PHE A 338 12.82 -8.27 14.09
C PHE A 338 11.82 -9.36 14.54
N SER A 339 10.60 -9.01 14.94
CA SER A 339 9.53 -9.93 15.33
C SER A 339 8.37 -10.06 14.32
N GLY A 340 8.36 -9.27 13.24
CA GLY A 340 7.33 -9.29 12.20
C GLY A 340 7.89 -9.82 10.88
N SER A 341 7.50 -11.03 10.48
CA SER A 341 7.91 -11.62 9.20
C SER A 341 6.94 -11.25 8.09
N ASN A 342 7.03 -10.02 7.57
CA ASN A 342 6.54 -9.69 6.22
C ASN A 342 7.75 -9.36 5.35
N THR A 343 8.29 -10.40 4.71
CA THR A 343 9.45 -10.31 3.84
C THR A 343 9.01 -9.81 2.46
N ARG A 344 9.64 -8.75 1.97
CA ARG A 344 9.54 -8.36 0.56
C ARG A 344 10.91 -8.13 -0.03
N VAL A 345 11.20 -8.83 -1.11
CA VAL A 345 12.37 -8.57 -1.96
C VAL A 345 12.05 -7.32 -2.78
N THR A 346 12.52 -6.16 -2.32
CA THR A 346 12.42 -4.92 -3.10
C THR A 346 13.81 -4.55 -3.60
N ARG A 347 13.97 -4.47 -4.92
CA ARG A 347 15.21 -4.05 -5.57
C ARG A 347 15.39 -2.55 -5.36
N TRP A 348 16.31 -2.17 -4.48
CA TRP A 348 16.84 -0.80 -4.42
C TRP A 348 17.75 -0.58 -5.63
N GLN A 349 17.41 0.37 -6.50
CA GLN A 349 18.33 0.89 -7.52
C GLN A 349 18.70 2.33 -7.17
N PRO A 350 19.74 2.57 -6.35
CA PRO A 350 20.48 3.81 -6.48
C PRO A 350 21.23 3.74 -7.82
N LEU A 351 20.92 4.66 -8.74
CA LEU A 351 21.69 4.83 -9.96
C LEU A 351 23.16 5.02 -9.58
N PRO A 352 24.10 4.25 -10.16
CA PRO A 352 25.51 4.47 -9.88
C PRO A 352 25.91 5.83 -10.42
N VAL A 353 26.67 6.60 -9.63
CA VAL A 353 27.25 7.91 -10.03
C VAL A 353 28.10 7.78 -11.32
N SER A 354 28.54 6.57 -11.69
CA SER A 354 29.18 6.31 -12.98
C SER A 354 28.27 6.55 -14.19
N ALA A 355 26.94 6.47 -14.05
CA ALA A 355 26.00 6.86 -15.10
C ALA A 355 26.04 8.36 -15.42
N PHE A 356 26.53 9.19 -14.47
CA PHE A 356 26.74 10.62 -14.66
C PHE A 356 28.18 10.98 -15.06
N LYS A 357 29.14 10.05 -15.00
CA LYS A 357 30.54 10.33 -15.36
C LYS A 357 30.75 10.62 -16.84
N ASN A 358 29.85 10.18 -17.72
CA ASN A 358 29.97 10.38 -19.17
C ASN A 358 29.22 11.61 -19.69
N LEU A 359 28.65 12.46 -18.83
CA LEU A 359 27.99 13.70 -19.25
C LEU A 359 28.96 14.89 -19.43
N ASN A 360 30.25 14.73 -19.08
CA ASN A 360 31.28 15.77 -19.20
C ASN A 360 32.41 15.40 -20.17
N SER A 361 32.24 14.40 -21.06
CA SER A 361 33.30 13.97 -21.99
C SER A 361 32.80 13.69 -23.40
N VAL A 362 31.86 14.49 -23.90
CA VAL A 362 31.65 14.67 -25.34
C VAL A 362 31.61 16.18 -25.55
N GLU A 363 32.49 16.64 -26.44
CA GLU A 363 32.75 18.04 -26.79
C GLU A 363 31.49 18.89 -27.04
#